data_AF-A0A6A2WQ86-F1
#
_entry.id   AF-A0A6A2WQ86-F1
#
_cell.length_a   1.000
_cell.length_b   1.000
_cell.length_c   1.000
_cell.angle_alpha   90.00
_cell.angle_beta   90.00
_cell.angle_gamma   90.00
#
_symmetry.space_group_name_H-M   'P 1'
#
loop_
_entity.id
_entity.type
_entity.pdbx_description
1 polymer ?
#
loop_
_entity_poly.entity_id
_entity_poly.type
_entity_poly.pdbx_seq_one_letter_code
_entity_poly.pdbx_strand_id
1 'polypeptide(L)'
;MFKAKANGITKEVIRLECESVIPTLKAKIIMTLSNLIQQSSDRAEFVKFCKRVEYTIRAWYLLQFEDLMQLFSLFDPVYGAQKLQQQNLTPAEIDVLEQNFLTYLFQVMDKSNFKIVSNEEIDVATAGQYLLNLPITVDESKIDKSLLRKYFADHPQDNLPDFADKYVIFRRGIGIDRTTNFFYLEKVDLIIASIWARLMKRIRLDKIFGKTGRARKKVPTKDEDISEELYVERIRLEKMELSFQNLVTKTTIQEPTFERIIVVYRKSSGGPEKDRGIHVKHFKNIPMADLEIVLPEKKNPGLTPMDWVTFIASAVVGLVAVITSLEMPKADLWVIFAILSTVVGYCAKTYLTFEANMAAYQNLITQSMYEKQLDSGRGTLLHLCDDVIQQEVKEVIIAFFVLMEQGKATSKELDQRCEDLLREEFGESCNFDVDDALAKLEKLKVVNKDPTGKYACVGLARANEIIGVTTEEVVLKAKESTLEC
;
A
#
# COMPACT_ATOMS: atom_id res chain seq x y z
N MET A 1 11.07 -11.55 -18.01
CA MET A 1 10.81 -10.24 -18.64
C MET A 1 10.63 -10.45 -20.14
N PHE A 2 9.39 -10.61 -20.62
CA PHE A 2 9.09 -10.68 -22.06
C PHE A 2 8.83 -9.27 -22.59
N LYS A 3 9.45 -8.90 -23.72
CA LYS A 3 9.22 -7.62 -24.42
C LYS A 3 8.41 -7.88 -25.68
N ALA A 4 7.14 -7.48 -25.70
CA ALA A 4 6.34 -7.45 -26.92
C ALA A 4 6.28 -6.00 -27.44
N LYS A 5 6.62 -5.80 -28.72
CA LYS A 5 6.49 -4.50 -29.41
C LYS A 5 5.23 -4.52 -30.27
N ALA A 6 4.21 -3.77 -29.87
CA ALA A 6 3.11 -3.38 -30.74
C ALA A 6 2.92 -1.86 -30.61
N ASN A 7 2.86 -1.14 -31.73
CA ASN A 7 2.61 0.30 -31.83
C ASN A 7 3.61 1.26 -31.14
N GLY A 8 4.89 0.91 -31.02
CA GLY A 8 5.91 1.81 -30.44
C GLY A 8 5.79 2.02 -28.93
N ILE A 9 4.91 1.27 -28.25
CA ILE A 9 4.74 1.26 -26.79
C ILE A 9 5.52 0.07 -26.23
N THR A 10 6.53 0.35 -25.42
CA THR A 10 7.31 -0.70 -24.73
C THR A 10 6.52 -1.18 -23.51
N LYS A 11 5.86 -2.33 -23.61
CA LYS A 11 5.16 -2.97 -22.49
C LYS A 11 6.16 -3.72 -21.62
N GLU A 12 6.19 -3.42 -20.32
CA GLU A 12 6.96 -4.20 -19.35
C GLU A 12 6.00 -5.00 -18.49
N VAL A 13 6.20 -6.32 -18.43
CA VAL A 13 5.36 -7.19 -17.59
C VAL A 13 6.08 -7.47 -16.29
N ILE A 14 5.38 -7.27 -15.18
CA ILE A 14 5.86 -7.56 -13.84
C ILE A 14 5.15 -8.77 -13.30
N ARG A 15 5.94 -9.61 -12.65
CA ARG A 15 5.48 -10.79 -11.93
C ARG A 15 5.17 -10.37 -10.51
N LEU A 16 3.95 -10.65 -10.07
CA LEU A 16 3.54 -10.44 -8.70
C LEU A 16 2.92 -11.75 -8.20
N GLU A 17 3.16 -12.04 -6.92
CA GLU A 17 2.53 -13.19 -6.25
C GLU A 17 1.02 -12.97 -6.16
N CYS A 18 0.24 -14.02 -6.43
CA CYS A 18 -1.17 -14.03 -6.06
C CYS A 18 -1.30 -13.96 -4.54
N GLU A 19 -2.23 -13.13 -4.07
CA GLU A 19 -2.43 -12.91 -2.65
C GLU A 19 -3.54 -13.80 -2.10
N SER A 20 -3.44 -14.12 -0.81
CA SER A 20 -4.47 -14.84 -0.07
C SER A 20 -5.59 -13.91 0.38
N VAL A 21 -6.26 -13.21 -0.55
CA VAL A 21 -7.35 -12.30 -0.19
C VAL A 21 -8.54 -12.59 -1.08
N ILE A 22 -9.72 -12.74 -0.49
CA ILE A 22 -10.95 -12.94 -1.23
C ILE A 22 -11.61 -11.56 -1.46
N PRO A 23 -11.51 -10.97 -2.66
CA PRO A 23 -12.03 -9.63 -2.94
C PRO A 23 -13.55 -9.59 -3.00
N THR A 24 -14.19 -10.73 -3.32
CA THR A 24 -15.65 -10.82 -3.41
C THR A 24 -16.33 -10.50 -2.07
N LEU A 25 -17.43 -9.76 -2.15
CA LEU A 25 -18.27 -9.41 -0.99
C LEU A 25 -18.89 -10.66 -0.36
N LYS A 26 -18.82 -10.78 0.97
CA LYS A 26 -19.40 -11.91 1.72
C LYS A 26 -20.86 -12.18 1.38
N ALA A 27 -21.69 -11.13 1.24
CA ALA A 27 -23.09 -11.28 0.87
C ALA A 27 -23.28 -11.95 -0.50
N LYS A 28 -22.42 -11.61 -1.48
CA LYS A 28 -22.41 -12.25 -2.80
C LYS A 28 -22.00 -13.72 -2.68
N ILE A 29 -20.99 -14.03 -1.87
CA ILE A 29 -20.56 -15.42 -1.60
C ILE A 29 -21.71 -16.23 -1.02
N ILE A 30 -22.30 -15.79 0.09
CA ILE A 30 -23.40 -16.51 0.76
C ILE A 30 -24.58 -16.73 -0.20
N MET A 31 -24.95 -15.70 -0.97
CA MET A 31 -26.05 -15.79 -1.93
C MET A 31 -25.76 -16.78 -3.06
N THR A 32 -24.59 -16.69 -3.71
CA THR A 32 -24.22 -17.59 -4.80
C THR A 32 -24.13 -19.03 -4.31
N LEU A 33 -23.39 -19.28 -3.22
CA LEU A 33 -23.25 -20.62 -2.65
C LEU A 33 -24.60 -21.21 -2.21
N SER A 34 -25.47 -20.40 -1.60
CA SER A 34 -26.83 -20.84 -1.25
C SER A 34 -27.68 -21.19 -2.47
N ASN A 35 -27.45 -20.58 -3.63
CA ASN A 35 -28.20 -20.90 -4.85
C ASN A 35 -27.73 -22.20 -5.51
N LEU A 36 -26.47 -22.60 -5.30
CA LEU A 36 -25.91 -23.86 -5.80
C LEU A 36 -26.48 -25.08 -5.05
N ILE A 37 -26.91 -24.91 -3.79
CA ILE A 37 -27.52 -25.99 -3.00
C ILE A 37 -28.88 -26.38 -3.61
N GLN A 38 -29.08 -27.66 -3.88
CA GLN A 38 -30.30 -28.15 -4.56
C GLN A 38 -31.55 -28.13 -3.64
N GLN A 39 -31.42 -28.53 -2.38
CA GLN A 39 -32.55 -28.68 -1.46
C GLN A 39 -32.87 -27.37 -0.73
N SER A 40 -34.12 -26.92 -0.75
CA SER A 40 -34.53 -25.65 -0.11
C SER A 40 -34.37 -25.63 1.41
N SER A 41 -34.52 -26.78 2.08
CA SER A 41 -34.24 -26.93 3.52
C SER A 41 -32.77 -26.65 3.84
N ASP A 42 -31.87 -27.18 3.02
CA ASP A 42 -30.43 -27.06 3.22
C ASP A 42 -29.95 -25.63 2.94
N ARG A 43 -30.61 -24.90 2.03
CA ARG A 43 -30.35 -23.46 1.81
C ARG A 43 -30.57 -22.65 3.07
N ALA A 44 -31.70 -22.86 3.77
CA ALA A 44 -32.02 -22.13 4.99
C ALA A 44 -31.04 -22.48 6.12
N GLU A 45 -30.70 -23.75 6.29
CA GLU A 45 -29.72 -24.20 7.27
C GLU A 45 -28.29 -23.72 6.95
N PHE A 46 -27.91 -23.61 5.67
CA PHE A 46 -26.62 -23.05 5.26
C PHE A 46 -26.53 -21.54 5.56
N VAL A 47 -27.56 -20.75 5.23
CA VAL A 47 -27.57 -19.32 5.57
C VAL A 47 -27.49 -19.10 7.08
N LYS A 48 -28.18 -19.94 7.86
CA LYS A 48 -28.09 -19.95 9.32
C LYS A 48 -26.69 -20.32 9.81
N PHE A 49 -26.06 -21.32 9.20
CA PHE A 49 -24.67 -21.70 9.48
C PHE A 49 -23.71 -20.54 9.23
N CYS A 50 -23.81 -19.87 8.08
CA CYS A 50 -22.98 -18.71 7.74
C CYS A 50 -23.09 -17.58 8.79
N LYS A 51 -24.31 -17.27 9.25
CA LYS A 51 -24.53 -16.29 10.32
C LYS A 51 -23.89 -16.73 11.63
N ARG A 52 -24.08 -17.99 12.02
CA ARG A 52 -23.54 -18.52 13.27
C ARG A 52 -22.02 -18.51 13.28
N VAL A 53 -21.39 -18.95 12.19
CA VAL A 53 -19.95 -18.86 11.95
C VAL A 53 -19.47 -17.42 12.10
N GLU A 54 -20.13 -16.46 11.45
CA GLU A 54 -19.74 -15.04 11.52
C GLU A 54 -19.71 -14.53 12.96
N TYR A 55 -20.77 -14.74 13.73
CA TYR A 55 -20.85 -14.24 15.10
C TYR A 55 -19.87 -14.95 16.04
N THR A 56 -19.65 -16.25 15.85
CA THR A 56 -18.68 -17.00 16.65
C THR A 56 -17.25 -16.56 16.37
N ILE A 57 -16.87 -16.40 15.09
CA ILE A 57 -15.54 -15.90 14.71
C ILE A 57 -15.35 -14.46 15.21
N ARG A 58 -16.35 -13.59 15.05
CA ARG A 58 -16.32 -12.23 15.59
C ARG A 58 -16.09 -12.20 17.08
N ALA A 59 -16.73 -13.11 17.84
CA ALA A 59 -16.54 -13.22 19.27
C ALA A 59 -15.12 -13.71 19.66
N TRP A 60 -14.52 -14.60 18.87
CA TRP A 60 -13.14 -15.05 19.12
C TRP A 60 -12.13 -13.92 18.99
N TYR A 61 -12.31 -13.06 17.98
CA TYR A 61 -11.40 -11.94 17.73
C TYR A 61 -11.68 -10.71 18.60
N LEU A 62 -12.91 -10.57 19.13
CA LEU A 62 -13.31 -9.40 19.93
C LEU A 62 -12.33 -9.10 21.07
N LEU A 63 -11.95 -10.10 21.86
CA LEU A 63 -11.05 -9.93 23.00
C LEU A 63 -9.66 -9.46 22.56
N GLN A 64 -9.10 -10.09 21.52
CA GLN A 64 -7.78 -9.71 20.98
C GLN A 64 -7.79 -8.29 20.44
N PHE A 65 -8.88 -7.87 19.80
CA PHE A 65 -9.02 -6.52 19.27
C PHE A 65 -9.23 -5.48 20.36
N GLU A 66 -9.95 -5.80 21.43
CA GLU A 66 -10.04 -4.91 22.59
C GLU A 66 -8.66 -4.66 23.21
N ASP A 67 -7.85 -5.71 23.40
CA ASP A 67 -6.49 -5.59 23.93
C ASP A 67 -5.60 -4.73 23.01
N LEU A 68 -5.61 -4.98 21.70
CA LEU A 68 -4.88 -4.17 20.71
C LEU A 68 -5.27 -2.68 20.80
N MET A 69 -6.57 -2.41 20.93
CA MET A 69 -7.11 -1.05 20.95
C MET A 69 -6.83 -0.33 22.26
N GLN A 70 -6.80 -1.05 23.38
CA GLN A 70 -6.38 -0.51 24.68
C GLN A 70 -4.90 -0.16 24.67
N LEU A 71 -4.05 -1.07 24.19
CA LEU A 71 -2.62 -0.84 24.05
C LEU A 71 -2.31 0.35 23.13
N PHE A 72 -2.92 0.38 21.94
CA PHE A 72 -2.74 1.51 21.02
C PHE A 72 -3.13 2.84 21.66
N SER A 73 -4.14 2.85 22.53
CA SER A 73 -4.62 4.07 23.16
C SER A 73 -3.55 4.78 24.00
N LEU A 74 -2.53 4.05 24.49
CA LEU A 74 -1.38 4.57 25.23
C LEU A 74 -0.30 5.15 24.30
N PHE A 75 -0.24 4.67 23.06
CA PHE A 75 0.73 5.08 22.05
C PHE A 75 0.10 5.94 20.95
N ASP A 76 -1.13 6.40 21.15
CA ASP A 76 -1.79 7.31 20.23
C ASP A 76 -0.99 8.62 20.13
N PRO A 77 -0.64 9.11 18.93
CA PRO A 77 0.19 10.30 18.78
C PRO A 77 -0.41 11.60 19.34
N VAL A 78 -1.71 11.65 19.59
CA VAL A 78 -2.40 12.86 20.07
C VAL A 78 -2.56 12.83 21.59
N TYR A 79 -3.08 11.74 22.13
CA TYR A 79 -3.46 11.65 23.56
C TYR A 79 -2.66 10.61 24.34
N GLY A 80 -1.78 9.84 23.70
CA GLY A 80 -1.05 8.74 24.33
C GLY A 80 -0.13 9.20 25.46
N ALA A 81 0.63 10.28 25.26
CA ALA A 81 1.52 10.83 26.28
C ALA A 81 0.79 11.20 27.58
N GLN A 82 -0.39 11.83 27.47
CA GLN A 82 -1.22 12.18 28.63
C GLN A 82 -1.72 10.92 29.37
N LYS A 83 -2.12 9.88 28.64
CA LYS A 83 -2.59 8.62 29.24
C LYS A 83 -1.46 7.84 29.91
N LEU A 84 -0.27 7.83 29.33
CA LEU A 84 0.91 7.23 29.96
C LEU A 84 1.24 7.94 31.29
N GLN A 85 1.16 9.27 31.33
CA GLN A 85 1.34 10.05 32.56
C GLN A 85 0.27 9.70 33.62
N GLN A 86 -0.99 9.51 33.22
CA GLN A 86 -2.06 9.12 34.14
C GLN A 86 -1.84 7.75 34.79
N GLN A 87 -1.19 6.82 34.09
CA GLN A 87 -0.95 5.47 34.60
C GLN A 87 0.28 5.37 35.51
N ASN A 88 1.12 6.41 35.60
CA ASN A 88 2.34 6.44 36.42
C ASN A 88 3.26 5.22 36.22
N LEU A 89 3.38 4.74 34.98
CA LEU A 89 4.19 3.57 34.64
C LEU A 89 5.68 3.93 34.59
N THR A 90 6.53 2.95 34.91
CA THR A 90 7.98 3.07 34.72
C THR A 90 8.35 3.01 33.24
N PRO A 91 9.46 3.63 32.80
CA PRO A 91 9.90 3.55 31.40
C PRO A 91 10.09 2.13 30.87
N ALA A 92 10.46 1.17 31.74
CA ALA A 92 10.62 -0.23 31.37
C ALA A 92 9.27 -0.93 31.12
N GLU A 93 8.24 -0.64 31.91
CA GLU A 93 6.89 -1.16 31.68
C GLU A 93 6.28 -0.60 30.39
N ILE A 94 6.49 0.70 30.13
CA ILE A 94 6.06 1.33 28.88
C ILE A 94 6.72 0.65 27.67
N ASP A 95 8.02 0.35 27.76
CA ASP A 95 8.75 -0.37 26.73
C ASP A 95 8.18 -1.77 26.47
N VAL A 96 7.69 -2.48 27.50
CA VAL A 96 7.04 -3.80 27.34
C VAL A 96 5.69 -3.65 26.66
N LEU A 97 4.86 -2.70 27.09
CA LEU A 97 3.57 -2.42 26.46
C LEU A 97 3.71 -2.00 24.99
N GLU A 98 4.78 -1.26 24.68
CA GLU A 98 5.14 -0.83 23.33
C GLU A 98 5.45 -2.04 22.43
N GLN A 99 6.24 -3.00 22.91
CA GLN A 99 6.52 -4.23 22.17
C GLN A 99 5.29 -5.12 22.04
N ASN A 100 4.47 -5.24 23.10
CA ASN A 100 3.22 -5.99 23.05
C ASN A 100 2.27 -5.41 21.99
N PHE A 101 2.13 -4.08 21.92
CA PHE A 101 1.33 -3.43 20.89
C PHE A 101 1.80 -3.82 19.48
N LEU A 102 3.12 -3.78 19.22
CA LEU A 102 3.66 -4.19 17.92
C LEU A 102 3.42 -5.68 17.65
N THR A 103 3.58 -6.55 18.63
CA THR A 103 3.29 -7.99 18.49
C THR A 103 1.86 -8.22 18.06
N TYR A 104 0.88 -7.62 18.75
CA TYR A 104 -0.52 -7.74 18.36
C TYR A 104 -0.79 -7.10 17.00
N LEU A 105 -0.23 -5.92 16.72
CA LEU A 105 -0.41 -5.26 15.43
C LEU A 105 0.06 -6.15 14.27
N PHE A 106 1.26 -6.73 14.38
CA PHE A 106 1.82 -7.60 13.33
C PHE A 106 1.04 -8.91 13.19
N GLN A 107 0.55 -9.49 14.30
CA GLN A 107 -0.34 -10.65 14.24
C GLN A 107 -1.65 -10.34 13.49
N VAL A 108 -2.26 -9.18 13.76
CA VAL A 108 -3.50 -8.79 13.06
C VAL A 108 -3.22 -8.44 11.59
N MET A 109 -2.05 -7.88 11.27
CA MET A 109 -1.61 -7.67 9.87
C MET A 109 -1.49 -9.00 9.13
N ASP A 110 -0.80 -9.98 9.71
CA ASP A 110 -0.61 -11.32 9.16
C ASP A 110 -1.96 -12.02 8.93
N LYS A 111 -2.85 -12.01 9.93
CA LYS A 111 -4.24 -12.52 9.82
C LYS A 111 -5.14 -11.78 8.84
N SER A 112 -4.76 -10.56 8.45
CA SER A 112 -5.44 -9.81 7.39
C SER A 112 -4.81 -9.98 6.01
N ASN A 113 -3.84 -10.90 5.89
CA ASN A 113 -3.07 -11.16 4.68
C ASN A 113 -2.30 -9.93 4.17
N PHE A 114 -1.87 -9.05 5.09
CA PHE A 114 -0.91 -7.99 4.77
C PHE A 114 0.52 -8.56 4.80
N LYS A 115 1.29 -8.24 3.77
CA LYS A 115 2.72 -8.55 3.71
C LYS A 115 3.55 -7.29 3.89
N ILE A 116 4.72 -7.41 4.51
CA ILE A 116 5.71 -6.32 4.52
C ILE A 116 6.27 -6.17 3.11
N VAL A 117 6.36 -4.94 2.62
CA VAL A 117 6.95 -4.67 1.31
C VAL A 117 8.42 -5.11 1.29
N SER A 118 8.77 -5.94 0.31
CA SER A 118 10.12 -6.45 0.11
C SER A 118 11.02 -5.46 -0.63
N ASN A 119 12.34 -5.60 -0.45
CA ASN A 119 13.34 -4.83 -1.20
C ASN A 119 13.16 -4.94 -2.73
N GLU A 120 12.68 -6.08 -3.23
CA GLU A 120 12.41 -6.28 -4.66
C GLU A 120 11.23 -5.44 -5.15
N GLU A 121 10.14 -5.40 -4.39
CA GLU A 121 8.97 -4.56 -4.69
C GLU A 121 9.32 -3.07 -4.62
N ILE A 122 10.18 -2.66 -3.66
CA ILE A 122 10.69 -1.28 -3.56
C ILE A 122 11.56 -0.93 -4.75
N ASP A 123 12.50 -1.80 -5.14
CA ASP A 123 13.36 -1.56 -6.30
C ASP A 123 12.51 -1.43 -7.58
N VAL A 124 11.45 -2.23 -7.68
CA VAL A 124 10.46 -2.18 -8.76
C VAL A 124 9.62 -0.89 -8.73
N ALA A 125 9.24 -0.40 -7.54
CA ALA A 125 8.57 0.87 -7.34
C ALA A 125 9.47 2.05 -7.78
N THR A 126 10.70 2.11 -7.28
CA THR A 126 11.66 3.19 -7.59
C THR A 126 12.20 3.14 -9.02
N ALA A 127 12.01 2.03 -9.75
CA ALA A 127 12.54 1.85 -11.12
C ALA A 127 11.87 2.73 -12.20
N GLY A 128 10.88 3.57 -11.88
CA GLY A 128 10.48 4.65 -12.79
C GLY A 128 9.28 5.44 -12.31
N GLN A 129 8.89 6.42 -13.10
CA GLN A 129 7.96 7.47 -12.70
C GLN A 129 6.56 7.22 -13.31
N TYR A 130 5.51 7.55 -12.56
CA TYR A 130 4.13 7.43 -13.02
C TYR A 130 3.46 8.81 -13.16
N LEU A 131 2.74 9.29 -12.15
CA LEU A 131 2.07 10.60 -12.18
C LEU A 131 2.83 11.65 -11.38
N LEU A 132 3.53 11.23 -10.33
CA LEU A 132 4.30 12.11 -9.48
C LEU A 132 5.80 11.97 -9.79
N ASN A 133 6.33 12.87 -10.61
CA ASN A 133 7.76 12.93 -10.91
C ASN A 133 8.52 13.70 -9.83
N LEU A 134 8.57 13.16 -8.62
CA LEU A 134 9.09 13.86 -7.46
C LEU A 134 10.16 12.98 -6.82
N PRO A 135 11.42 13.44 -6.65
CA PRO A 135 12.44 12.70 -5.92
C PRO A 135 12.20 12.90 -4.41
N ILE A 136 11.28 12.16 -3.82
CA ILE A 136 10.94 12.29 -2.41
C ILE A 136 11.82 11.33 -1.60
N THR A 137 12.74 11.92 -0.86
CA THR A 137 13.49 11.18 0.17
C THR A 137 12.89 11.44 1.54
N VAL A 138 12.86 10.40 2.38
CA VAL A 138 12.48 10.50 3.78
C VAL A 138 13.53 11.29 4.56
N ASP A 139 13.08 12.18 5.43
CA ASP A 139 13.93 12.84 6.42
C ASP A 139 14.18 11.93 7.62
N GLU A 140 15.23 11.12 7.52
CA GLU A 140 15.62 10.19 8.58
C GLU A 140 15.89 10.84 9.94
N SER A 141 16.19 12.15 9.98
CA SER A 141 16.44 12.86 11.24
C SER A 141 15.18 13.00 12.10
N LYS A 142 14.00 12.94 11.45
CA LYS A 142 12.70 13.11 12.10
C LYS A 142 12.03 11.80 12.48
N ILE A 143 12.69 10.67 12.26
CA ILE A 143 12.13 9.33 12.50
C ILE A 143 12.93 8.63 13.58
N ASP A 144 12.23 8.02 14.53
CA ASP A 144 12.86 7.17 15.52
C ASP A 144 13.23 5.81 14.91
N LYS A 145 14.47 5.38 15.18
CA LYS A 145 15.01 4.09 14.71
C LYS A 145 15.01 3.01 15.80
N SER A 146 14.61 3.35 17.03
CA SER A 146 14.73 2.45 18.18
C SER A 146 13.54 1.49 18.31
N LEU A 147 12.33 1.92 17.90
CA LEU A 147 11.08 1.16 18.04
C LEU A 147 11.15 -0.19 17.33
N LEU A 148 11.28 -0.13 16.01
CA LEU A 148 11.18 -1.28 15.12
C LEU A 148 12.46 -2.10 15.15
N ARG A 149 13.62 -1.45 15.34
CA ARG A 149 14.89 -2.15 15.54
C ARG A 149 14.85 -3.10 16.75
N LYS A 150 14.24 -2.67 17.86
CA LYS A 150 14.06 -3.51 19.04
C LYS A 150 13.11 -4.67 18.73
N TYR A 151 11.97 -4.38 18.10
CA TYR A 151 10.97 -5.38 17.74
C TYR A 151 11.54 -6.49 16.85
N PHE A 152 12.23 -6.13 15.76
CA PHE A 152 12.81 -7.11 14.81
C PHE A 152 14.04 -7.82 15.35
N ALA A 153 14.70 -7.31 16.39
CA ALA A 153 15.74 -8.06 17.09
C ALA A 153 15.14 -9.24 17.88
N ASP A 154 13.96 -9.03 18.47
CA ASP A 154 13.22 -10.05 19.23
C ASP A 154 12.38 -10.97 18.32
N HIS A 155 11.98 -10.47 17.14
CA HIS A 155 11.18 -11.19 16.14
C HIS A 155 11.88 -11.16 14.76
N PRO A 156 12.91 -11.99 14.55
CA PRO A 156 13.60 -12.06 13.26
C PRO A 156 12.63 -12.48 12.16
N GLN A 157 12.63 -11.75 11.04
CA GLN A 157 11.86 -12.08 9.85
C GLN A 157 12.77 -12.10 8.62
N ASP A 158 12.46 -12.98 7.69
CA ASP A 158 13.14 -13.05 6.40
C ASP A 158 12.70 -11.90 5.49
N ASN A 159 13.58 -11.48 4.58
CA ASN A 159 13.30 -10.47 3.53
C ASN A 159 12.88 -9.07 4.02
N LEU A 160 13.26 -8.66 5.23
CA LEU A 160 13.02 -7.30 5.71
C LEU A 160 13.71 -6.24 4.83
N PRO A 161 13.02 -5.13 4.51
CA PRO A 161 13.62 -4.05 3.72
C PRO A 161 14.70 -3.29 4.51
N ASP A 162 15.62 -2.66 3.78
CA ASP A 162 16.78 -1.95 4.38
C ASP A 162 16.39 -0.83 5.35
N PHE A 163 15.15 -0.33 5.27
CA PHE A 163 14.62 0.75 6.10
C PHE A 163 13.66 0.27 7.20
N ALA A 164 13.51 -1.05 7.41
CA ALA A 164 12.57 -1.62 8.38
C ALA A 164 12.81 -1.14 9.82
N ASP A 165 14.01 -0.65 10.13
CA ASP A 165 14.34 -0.04 11.42
C ASP A 165 13.68 1.34 11.64
N LYS A 166 13.28 2.03 10.56
CA LYS A 166 12.71 3.39 10.57
C LYS A 166 11.18 3.38 10.49
N TYR A 167 10.65 2.63 9.53
CA TYR A 167 9.21 2.51 9.29
C TYR A 167 8.93 1.19 8.59
N VAL A 168 7.72 0.67 8.76
CA VAL A 168 7.25 -0.54 8.08
C VAL A 168 6.10 -0.17 7.17
N ILE A 169 6.14 -0.70 5.95
CA ILE A 169 5.06 -0.59 4.98
C ILE A 169 4.48 -1.99 4.81
N PHE A 170 3.23 -2.13 5.20
CA PHE A 170 2.41 -3.30 4.90
C PHE A 170 1.62 -3.02 3.62
N ARG A 171 1.55 -4.01 2.74
CA ARG A 171 0.73 -3.95 1.52
C ARG A 171 -0.23 -5.13 1.46
N ARG A 172 -1.37 -4.89 0.81
CA ARG A 172 -2.37 -5.89 0.45
C ARG A 172 -3.13 -5.44 -0.79
N GLY A 173 -3.40 -6.36 -1.67
CA GLY A 173 -4.07 -6.27 -2.96
C GLY A 173 -3.15 -5.66 -4.02
N ILE A 174 -3.27 -6.19 -5.25
CA ILE A 174 -2.65 -5.61 -6.44
C ILE A 174 -3.76 -5.18 -7.40
N GLY A 175 -3.88 -3.86 -7.56
CA GLY A 175 -4.78 -3.26 -8.52
C GLY A 175 -4.06 -2.77 -9.77
N ILE A 176 -4.82 -2.17 -10.67
CA ILE A 176 -4.29 -1.53 -11.88
C ILE A 176 -4.84 -0.11 -11.96
N ASP A 177 -3.96 0.88 -11.97
CA ASP A 177 -4.34 2.26 -12.27
C ASP A 177 -4.09 2.56 -13.74
N ARG A 178 -5.08 3.18 -14.38
CA ARG A 178 -5.03 3.59 -15.78
C ARG A 178 -5.42 5.05 -15.90
N THR A 179 -4.48 5.86 -16.36
CA THR A 179 -4.75 7.27 -16.65
C THR A 179 -4.55 7.55 -18.13
N THR A 180 -5.57 8.13 -18.77
CA THR A 180 -5.50 8.53 -20.19
C THR A 180 -5.64 10.04 -20.29
N ASN A 181 -4.55 10.72 -20.64
CA ASN A 181 -4.55 12.16 -20.81
C ASN A 181 -3.58 12.57 -21.94
N PHE A 182 -3.54 13.86 -22.28
CA PHE A 182 -2.61 14.39 -23.28
C PHE A 182 -1.16 14.44 -22.76
N PHE A 183 -0.98 14.63 -21.45
CA PHE A 183 0.33 14.70 -20.76
C PHE A 183 1.33 15.64 -21.45
N TYR A 184 0.85 16.81 -21.90
CA TYR A 184 1.66 17.71 -22.74
C TYR A 184 2.89 18.24 -22.01
N LEU A 185 2.70 18.73 -20.77
CA LEU A 185 3.79 19.30 -19.96
C LEU A 185 4.81 18.23 -19.61
N GLU A 186 4.34 17.06 -19.19
CA GLU A 186 5.16 15.92 -18.79
C GLU A 186 5.99 15.38 -19.97
N LYS A 187 5.40 15.29 -21.17
CA LYS A 187 6.12 14.89 -22.38
C LYS A 187 7.18 15.91 -22.78
N VAL A 188 6.89 17.22 -22.68
CA VAL A 188 7.87 18.28 -22.95
C VAL A 188 9.02 18.23 -21.95
N ASP A 189 8.72 18.06 -20.66
CA ASP A 189 9.72 17.92 -19.61
C ASP A 189 10.65 16.71 -19.83
N LEU A 190 10.11 15.56 -20.28
CA LEU A 190 10.91 14.39 -20.63
C LEU A 190 11.88 14.65 -21.79
N ILE A 191 11.46 15.44 -22.79
CA ILE A 191 12.33 15.84 -23.92
C ILE A 191 13.45 16.75 -23.41
N ILE A 192 13.12 17.75 -22.60
CA ILE A 192 14.08 18.69 -22.01
C ILE A 192 15.07 17.94 -21.13
N ALA A 193 14.61 17.07 -20.24
CA ALA A 193 15.45 16.24 -19.37
C ALA A 193 16.40 15.34 -20.19
N SER A 194 15.92 14.78 -21.30
CA SER A 194 16.73 13.96 -22.21
C SER A 194 17.81 14.77 -22.95
N ILE A 195 17.53 16.02 -23.31
CA ILE A 195 18.50 16.94 -23.92
C ILE A 195 19.52 17.39 -22.85
N TRP A 196 19.03 17.73 -21.67
CA TRP A 196 19.84 18.14 -20.51
C TRP A 196 20.81 17.04 -20.09
N ALA A 197 20.36 15.80 -19.96
CA ALA A 197 21.22 14.65 -19.63
C ALA A 197 22.30 14.42 -20.70
N ARG A 198 21.99 14.65 -21.98
CA ARG A 198 22.98 14.59 -23.07
C ARG A 198 23.99 15.74 -22.99
N LEU A 199 23.55 16.95 -22.65
CA LEU A 199 24.40 18.12 -22.44
C LEU A 199 25.36 17.90 -21.26
N MET A 200 24.84 17.46 -20.11
CA MET A 200 25.63 17.18 -18.91
C MET A 200 26.68 16.08 -19.14
N LYS A 201 26.31 15.01 -19.88
CA LYS A 201 27.26 13.95 -20.29
C LYS A 201 28.36 14.47 -21.21
N ARG A 202 28.07 15.42 -22.11
CA ARG A 202 29.09 16.05 -22.97
C ARG A 202 30.07 16.91 -22.17
N ILE A 203 29.59 17.61 -21.15
CA ILE A 203 30.39 18.51 -20.32
C ILE A 203 31.13 17.74 -19.18
N ARG A 204 30.92 16.42 -19.03
CA ARG A 204 31.50 15.55 -17.97
C ARG A 204 31.20 16.03 -16.53
N LEU A 205 30.11 16.77 -16.34
CA LEU A 205 29.64 17.26 -15.03
C LEU A 205 28.71 16.27 -14.32
N ASP A 206 28.48 15.10 -14.92
CA ASP A 206 27.69 13.99 -14.40
C ASP A 206 28.29 13.34 -13.13
N LYS A 207 29.48 13.75 -12.69
CA LYS A 207 30.05 13.43 -11.37
C LYS A 207 29.60 14.36 -10.24
N ILE A 208 29.07 15.55 -10.55
CA ILE A 208 28.68 16.57 -9.54
C ILE A 208 27.20 16.45 -9.19
N PHE A 209 26.34 16.16 -10.18
CA PHE A 209 24.94 15.79 -9.93
C PHE A 209 24.87 14.28 -9.75
N GLY A 210 24.89 13.85 -8.48
CA GLY A 210 24.99 12.45 -8.09
C GLY A 210 23.99 11.54 -8.82
N LYS A 211 24.51 10.47 -9.43
CA LYS A 211 23.71 9.32 -9.82
C LYS A 211 23.25 8.59 -8.56
N THR A 212 22.07 8.87 -8.05
CA THR A 212 21.32 7.91 -7.22
C THR A 212 20.66 6.90 -8.14
N GLY A 213 21.47 6.02 -8.72
CA GLY A 213 20.98 4.81 -9.38
C GLY A 213 21.55 3.62 -8.65
N ARG A 214 20.80 3.04 -7.72
CA ARG A 214 21.14 1.74 -7.13
C ARG A 214 21.33 0.74 -8.29
N ALA A 215 22.45 0.04 -8.26
CA ALA A 215 22.80 -0.94 -9.27
C ALA A 215 21.72 -2.02 -9.32
N ARG A 216 21.19 -2.26 -10.53
CA ARG A 216 20.25 -3.32 -10.85
C ARG A 216 20.85 -4.67 -10.46
N LYS A 217 20.45 -5.23 -9.30
CA LYS A 217 20.67 -6.66 -9.04
C LYS A 217 19.76 -7.45 -9.97
N LYS A 218 20.33 -8.37 -10.73
CA LYS A 218 19.54 -9.35 -11.49
C LYS A 218 18.84 -10.24 -10.48
N VAL A 219 17.52 -10.30 -10.55
CA VAL A 219 16.69 -11.29 -9.86
C VAL A 219 17.21 -12.69 -10.21
N PRO A 220 17.56 -13.55 -9.23
CA PRO A 220 17.83 -14.94 -9.50
C PRO A 220 16.52 -15.63 -9.87
N THR A 221 16.45 -16.18 -11.08
CA THR A 221 15.46 -17.22 -11.43
C THR A 221 15.74 -18.44 -10.57
N LYS A 222 14.99 -18.61 -9.48
CA LYS A 222 14.78 -19.92 -8.87
C LYS A 222 13.50 -20.48 -9.47
N ASP A 223 13.63 -21.61 -10.14
CA ASP A 223 12.52 -22.49 -10.49
C ASP A 223 12.21 -23.29 -9.22
N GLU A 224 11.11 -22.98 -8.52
CA GLU A 224 10.48 -23.89 -7.55
C GLU A 224 9.03 -23.44 -7.26
N ASP A 225 8.13 -24.39 -7.50
CA ASP A 225 6.67 -24.45 -7.30
C ASP A 225 5.74 -23.42 -7.97
N ILE A 226 4.76 -24.00 -8.66
CA ILE A 226 3.73 -23.37 -9.49
C ILE A 226 2.70 -22.74 -8.54
N SER A 227 2.96 -21.54 -8.04
CA SER A 227 1.89 -20.61 -7.66
C SER A 227 1.49 -19.84 -8.90
N GLU A 228 0.19 -19.72 -9.18
CA GLU A 228 -0.31 -19.01 -10.35
C GLU A 228 0.16 -17.55 -10.33
N GLU A 229 1.17 -17.21 -11.14
CA GLU A 229 1.79 -15.88 -11.14
C GLU A 229 0.87 -14.85 -11.83
N LEU A 230 0.57 -13.73 -11.17
CA LEU A 230 -0.16 -12.62 -11.79
C LEU A 230 0.79 -11.76 -12.63
N TYR A 231 0.50 -11.64 -13.93
CA TYR A 231 1.26 -10.83 -14.87
C TYR A 231 0.57 -9.49 -15.10
N VAL A 232 1.16 -8.40 -14.58
CA VAL A 232 0.61 -7.04 -14.77
C VAL A 232 1.47 -6.24 -15.74
N GLU A 233 0.84 -5.69 -16.79
CA GLU A 233 1.50 -4.82 -17.76
C GLU A 233 1.72 -3.41 -17.18
N ARG A 234 2.93 -2.88 -17.33
CA ARG A 234 3.30 -1.48 -17.13
C ARG A 234 3.49 -0.79 -18.46
N ILE A 235 2.84 0.37 -18.58
CA ILE A 235 2.93 1.25 -19.76
C ILE A 235 3.32 2.63 -19.25
N ARG A 236 4.54 3.08 -19.56
CA ARG A 236 5.13 4.32 -19.03
C ARG A 236 5.46 5.32 -20.13
N LEU A 237 5.28 6.61 -19.85
CA LEU A 237 5.62 7.71 -20.77
C LEU A 237 7.11 7.73 -21.13
N GLU A 238 8.00 7.50 -20.17
CA GLU A 238 9.47 7.55 -20.36
C GLU A 238 9.97 6.58 -21.45
N LYS A 239 9.27 5.46 -21.64
CA LYS A 239 9.65 4.39 -22.56
C LYS A 239 8.86 4.42 -23.86
N MET A 240 8.07 5.46 -24.09
CA MET A 240 7.38 5.70 -25.36
C MET A 240 8.28 6.49 -26.30
N GLU A 241 8.18 6.21 -27.60
CA GLU A 241 8.84 7.02 -28.61
C GLU A 241 8.10 8.38 -28.71
N LEU A 242 8.70 9.41 -28.13
CA LEU A 242 8.18 10.78 -28.17
C LEU A 242 8.42 11.39 -29.56
N SER A 243 7.42 11.28 -30.43
CA SER A 243 7.33 11.99 -31.72
C SER A 243 6.47 13.25 -31.57
N PHE A 244 6.68 14.27 -32.43
CA PHE A 244 5.86 15.49 -32.45
C PHE A 244 4.37 15.20 -32.64
N GLN A 245 4.01 14.12 -33.35
CA GLN A 245 2.62 13.67 -33.47
C GLN A 245 2.09 13.09 -32.14
N ASN A 246 2.95 12.38 -31.38
CA ASN A 246 2.60 11.77 -30.10
C ASN A 246 2.44 12.79 -28.95
N LEU A 247 2.91 14.04 -29.13
CA LEU A 247 2.71 15.13 -28.16
C LEU A 247 1.25 15.62 -28.10
N VAL A 248 0.53 15.53 -29.22
CA VAL A 248 -0.84 16.05 -29.36
C VAL A 248 -1.90 14.96 -29.19
N THR A 249 -1.49 13.68 -29.19
CA THR A 249 -2.39 12.54 -28.99
C THR A 249 -2.55 12.19 -27.51
N LYS A 250 -3.75 11.73 -27.15
CA LYS A 250 -3.99 11.10 -25.84
C LYS A 250 -3.13 9.85 -25.70
N THR A 251 -2.55 9.67 -24.52
CA THR A 251 -1.69 8.55 -24.18
C THR A 251 -2.24 7.90 -22.93
N THR A 252 -2.38 6.57 -22.95
CA THR A 252 -2.77 5.78 -21.78
C THR A 252 -1.50 5.29 -21.09
N ILE A 253 -1.38 5.63 -19.81
CA ILE A 253 -0.35 5.15 -18.90
C ILE A 253 -1.01 4.14 -17.99
N GLN A 254 -0.29 3.07 -17.65
CA GLN A 254 -0.77 2.02 -16.78
C GLN A 254 0.33 1.64 -15.80
N GLU A 255 0.00 1.62 -14.51
CA GLU A 255 0.89 1.19 -13.44
C GLU A 255 0.10 0.29 -12.45
N PRO A 256 0.69 -0.82 -11.98
CA PRO A 256 0.12 -1.59 -10.88
C PRO A 256 0.04 -0.72 -9.63
N THR A 257 -1.01 -0.92 -8.85
CA THR A 257 -1.22 -0.28 -7.56
C THR A 257 -1.17 -1.30 -6.45
N PHE A 258 -0.74 -0.87 -5.26
CA PHE A 258 -1.12 -1.55 -4.04
C PHE A 258 -2.54 -1.08 -3.68
N GLU A 259 -3.49 -2.03 -3.57
CA GLU A 259 -4.88 -1.68 -3.27
C GLU A 259 -5.04 -1.11 -1.88
N ARG A 260 -4.27 -1.62 -0.91
CA ARG A 260 -4.24 -1.22 0.49
C ARG A 260 -2.79 -1.15 0.95
N ILE A 261 -2.44 -0.06 1.63
CA ILE A 261 -1.13 0.12 2.28
C ILE A 261 -1.34 0.58 3.71
N ILE A 262 -0.59 0.02 4.64
CA ILE A 262 -0.52 0.53 6.01
C ILE A 262 0.93 0.88 6.35
N VAL A 263 1.15 2.12 6.78
CA VAL A 263 2.47 2.61 7.17
C VAL A 263 2.52 2.79 8.68
N VAL A 264 3.50 2.16 9.32
CA VAL A 264 3.74 2.23 10.76
C VAL A 264 5.09 2.87 11.03
N TYR A 265 5.11 3.96 11.82
CA TYR A 265 6.35 4.67 12.17
C TYR A 265 6.21 5.47 13.46
N ARG A 266 7.34 5.86 14.06
CA ARG A 266 7.40 6.78 15.20
C ARG A 266 8.24 8.00 14.83
N LYS A 267 7.79 9.18 15.25
CA LYS A 267 8.57 10.41 15.08
C LYS A 267 9.71 10.47 16.10
N SER A 268 10.82 11.07 15.69
CA SER A 268 11.92 11.38 16.59
C SER A 268 11.46 12.45 17.59
N SER A 269 11.77 12.26 18.87
CA SER A 269 11.43 13.22 19.91
C SER A 269 12.41 14.39 19.87
N GLY A 270 11.91 15.59 19.57
CA GLY A 270 12.72 16.82 19.53
C GLY A 270 12.98 17.48 20.89
N GLY A 271 12.43 16.92 21.98
CA GLY A 271 12.49 17.48 23.34
C GLY A 271 13.09 16.52 24.38
N PRO A 272 13.18 16.94 25.66
CA PRO A 272 13.75 16.13 26.75
C PRO A 272 12.87 14.92 27.12
N GLU A 273 11.56 15.00 26.89
CA GLU A 273 10.65 13.86 27.02
C GLU A 273 10.57 13.09 25.69
N LYS A 274 10.70 11.77 25.79
CA LYS A 274 10.57 10.87 24.63
C LYS A 274 9.10 10.77 24.25
N ASP A 275 8.74 11.38 23.12
CA ASP A 275 7.46 11.15 22.45
C ASP A 275 7.38 9.67 22.05
N ARG A 276 6.35 9.00 22.55
CA ARG A 276 6.09 7.57 22.34
C ARG A 276 4.96 7.34 21.32
N GLY A 277 4.47 8.39 20.66
CA GLY A 277 3.42 8.29 19.66
C GLY A 277 3.78 7.39 18.48
N ILE A 278 2.96 6.38 18.20
CA ILE A 278 3.10 5.49 17.05
C ILE A 278 2.05 5.87 16.01
N HIS A 279 2.51 6.29 14.85
CA HIS A 279 1.64 6.61 13.72
C HIS A 279 1.35 5.34 12.92
N VAL A 280 0.07 5.06 12.74
CA VAL A 280 -0.45 4.02 11.84
C VAL A 280 -1.30 4.75 10.79
N LYS A 281 -0.99 4.61 9.50
CA LYS A 281 -1.72 5.29 8.42
C LYS A 281 -2.17 4.30 7.37
N HIS A 282 -3.44 4.34 6.98
CA HIS A 282 -4.02 3.46 5.97
C HIS A 282 -4.27 4.22 4.67
N PHE A 283 -3.79 3.68 3.55
CA PHE A 283 -3.96 4.21 2.21
C PHE A 283 -4.61 3.17 1.29
N LYS A 284 -5.23 3.64 0.21
CA LYS A 284 -5.76 2.83 -0.88
C LYS A 284 -5.23 3.21 -2.24
N ASN A 285 -5.17 2.23 -3.14
CA ASN A 285 -4.91 2.41 -4.58
C ASN A 285 -3.70 3.30 -4.86
N ILE A 286 -2.58 2.99 -4.23
CA ILE A 286 -1.32 3.72 -4.38
C ILE A 286 -0.54 3.09 -5.53
N PRO A 287 -0.25 3.82 -6.63
CA PRO A 287 0.61 3.32 -7.69
C PRO A 287 1.97 2.91 -7.13
N MET A 288 2.49 1.75 -7.55
CA MET A 288 3.78 1.26 -7.06
C MET A 288 4.89 2.29 -7.31
N ALA A 289 4.90 2.93 -8.49
CA ALA A 289 5.86 3.98 -8.81
C ALA A 289 5.74 5.24 -7.93
N ASP A 290 4.55 5.50 -7.37
CA ASP A 290 4.31 6.66 -6.50
C ASP A 290 4.23 6.24 -5.02
N LEU A 291 4.90 5.14 -4.62
CA LEU A 291 4.98 4.68 -3.23
C LEU A 291 5.53 5.79 -2.31
N GLU A 292 6.32 6.70 -2.85
CA GLU A 292 6.82 7.88 -2.16
C GLU A 292 5.72 8.77 -1.53
N ILE A 293 4.48 8.68 -2.02
CA ILE A 293 3.34 9.37 -1.41
C ILE A 293 3.12 8.93 0.03
N VAL A 294 3.26 7.64 0.35
CA VAL A 294 2.92 7.12 1.69
C VAL A 294 4.05 7.28 2.70
N LEU A 295 5.24 7.65 2.23
CA LEU A 295 6.43 7.78 3.07
C LEU A 295 6.28 8.89 4.12
N PRO A 296 6.72 8.64 5.36
CA PRO A 296 6.69 9.63 6.43
C PRO A 296 7.73 10.74 6.22
N GLU A 297 7.48 11.91 6.83
CA GLU A 297 8.45 13.03 6.97
C GLU A 297 9.28 13.32 5.71
N LYS A 298 8.61 13.74 4.64
CA LYS A 298 9.22 13.99 3.33
C LYS A 298 10.15 15.20 3.35
N LYS A 299 11.31 15.11 2.70
CA LYS A 299 12.16 16.29 2.42
C LYS A 299 11.56 17.14 1.31
N ASN A 300 11.80 18.44 1.38
CA ASN A 300 11.40 19.36 0.30
C ASN A 300 12.17 19.01 -0.99
N PRO A 301 11.50 18.92 -2.14
CA PRO A 301 12.15 18.63 -3.41
C PRO A 301 13.13 19.74 -3.79
N GLY A 302 14.19 19.37 -4.52
CA GLY A 302 15.09 20.33 -5.16
C GLY A 302 14.46 20.99 -6.38
N LEU A 303 15.20 21.93 -6.98
CA LEU A 303 14.80 22.57 -8.25
C LEU A 303 14.67 21.54 -9.38
N THR A 304 13.62 21.67 -10.19
CA THR A 304 13.43 20.80 -11.37
C THR A 304 14.47 21.11 -12.46
N PRO A 305 14.74 20.19 -13.40
CA PRO A 305 15.65 20.48 -14.51
C PRO A 305 15.22 21.70 -15.35
N MET A 306 13.92 21.96 -15.50
CA MET A 306 13.41 23.12 -16.23
C MET A 306 13.73 24.43 -15.52
N ASP A 307 13.66 24.45 -14.18
CA ASP A 307 14.04 25.60 -13.38
C ASP A 307 15.54 25.92 -13.56
N TRP A 308 16.40 24.89 -13.58
CA TRP A 308 17.82 25.04 -13.87
C TRP A 308 18.10 25.57 -15.27
N VAL A 309 17.42 25.04 -16.29
CA VAL A 309 17.57 25.51 -17.67
C VAL A 309 17.16 26.97 -17.80
N THR A 310 16.04 27.36 -17.20
CA THR A 310 15.52 28.74 -17.22
C THR A 310 16.46 29.69 -16.47
N PHE A 311 17.00 29.24 -15.33
CA PHE A 311 17.98 29.98 -14.56
C PHE A 311 19.28 30.20 -15.35
N ILE A 312 19.82 29.15 -15.98
CA ILE A 312 21.05 29.24 -16.76
C ILE A 312 20.85 30.09 -18.03
N ALA A 313 19.74 29.90 -18.73
CA ALA A 313 19.41 30.68 -19.92
C ALA A 313 19.31 32.18 -19.59
N SER A 314 18.67 32.54 -18.47
CA SER A 314 18.56 33.94 -18.05
C SER A 314 19.90 34.52 -17.58
N ALA A 315 20.73 33.74 -16.89
CA ALA A 315 22.07 34.15 -16.51
C ALA A 315 22.97 34.39 -17.74
N VAL A 316 22.89 33.52 -18.76
CA VAL A 316 23.63 33.68 -20.02
C VAL A 316 23.15 34.90 -20.79
N VAL A 317 21.84 35.10 -20.94
CA VAL A 317 21.27 36.29 -21.60
C VAL A 317 21.69 37.57 -20.87
N GLY A 318 21.63 37.58 -19.54
CA GLY A 318 22.09 38.70 -18.72
C GLY A 318 23.56 38.99 -18.91
N LEU A 319 24.42 37.97 -18.90
CA LEU A 319 25.86 38.11 -19.08
C LEU A 319 26.22 38.63 -20.48
N VAL A 320 25.59 38.09 -21.53
CA VAL A 320 25.76 38.55 -22.91
C VAL A 320 25.35 40.03 -23.04
N ALA A 321 24.23 40.43 -22.43
CA ALA A 321 23.79 41.82 -22.46
C ALA A 321 24.81 42.76 -21.78
N VAL A 322 25.38 42.37 -20.63
CA VAL A 322 26.43 43.14 -19.94
C VAL A 322 27.68 43.28 -20.81
N ILE A 323 28.21 42.18 -21.36
CA ILE A 323 29.42 42.19 -22.19
C ILE A 323 29.22 43.08 -23.42
N THR A 324 28.09 42.93 -24.13
CA THR A 324 27.76 43.74 -25.31
C THR A 324 27.64 45.23 -24.97
N SER A 325 27.14 45.56 -23.78
CA SER A 325 27.06 46.96 -23.32
C SER A 325 28.43 47.58 -22.96
N LEU A 326 29.41 46.75 -22.55
CA LEU A 326 30.77 47.21 -22.21
C LEU A 326 31.65 47.45 -23.45
N GLU A 327 31.35 46.81 -24.58
CA GLU A 327 32.04 47.02 -25.86
C GLU A 327 31.57 48.29 -26.60
N MET A 328 30.48 48.92 -26.13
CA MET A 328 29.96 50.16 -26.70
C MET A 328 30.83 51.36 -26.28
N PRO A 329 31.30 52.21 -27.22
CA PRO A 329 32.29 53.27 -26.96
C PRO A 329 31.79 54.42 -26.05
N LYS A 330 30.51 54.40 -25.66
CA LYS A 330 29.93 55.23 -24.60
C LYS A 330 29.08 54.32 -23.72
N ALA A 331 29.70 53.66 -22.75
CA ALA A 331 28.97 52.89 -21.75
C ALA A 331 28.10 53.85 -20.92
N ASP A 332 26.80 53.86 -21.20
CA ASP A 332 25.84 54.65 -20.42
C ASP A 332 25.52 53.91 -19.12
N LEU A 333 25.81 54.55 -17.98
CA LEU A 333 25.60 54.00 -16.65
C LEU A 333 24.13 53.56 -16.44
N TRP A 334 23.19 54.22 -17.10
CA TRP A 334 21.77 53.88 -17.07
C TRP A 334 21.46 52.55 -17.75
N VAL A 335 22.18 52.21 -18.82
CA VAL A 335 22.01 50.93 -19.53
C VAL A 335 22.50 49.77 -18.67
N ILE A 336 23.64 49.95 -17.99
CA ILE A 336 24.17 48.96 -17.05
C ILE A 336 23.19 48.75 -15.89
N PHE A 337 22.62 49.84 -15.33
CA PHE A 337 21.61 49.75 -14.28
C PHE A 337 20.34 49.05 -14.74
N ALA A 338 19.88 49.31 -15.97
CA ALA A 338 18.71 48.63 -16.55
C ALA A 338 18.94 47.12 -16.72
N ILE A 339 20.13 46.71 -17.18
CA ILE A 339 20.50 45.30 -17.31
C ILE A 339 20.59 44.65 -15.92
N LEU A 340 21.22 45.31 -14.95
CA LEU A 340 21.35 44.78 -13.59
C LEU A 340 19.97 44.63 -12.92
N SER A 341 19.09 45.62 -13.07
CA SER A 341 17.71 45.57 -12.59
C SER A 341 16.92 44.43 -13.25
N THR A 342 17.13 44.18 -14.54
CA THR A 342 16.51 43.07 -15.27
C THR A 342 16.98 41.71 -14.73
N VAL A 343 18.28 41.56 -14.45
CA VAL A 343 18.84 40.33 -13.86
C VAL A 343 18.26 40.10 -12.46
N VAL A 344 18.26 41.13 -11.60
CA VAL A 344 17.68 41.05 -10.25
C VAL A 344 16.20 40.72 -10.30
N GLY A 345 15.44 41.37 -11.19
CA GLY A 345 14.01 41.08 -11.41
C GLY A 345 13.77 39.65 -11.89
N TYR A 346 14.65 39.11 -12.73
CA TYR A 346 14.54 37.72 -13.20
C TYR A 346 14.92 36.71 -12.11
N CYS A 347 15.93 37.00 -11.29
CA CYS A 347 16.25 36.20 -10.11
C CYS A 347 15.06 36.18 -9.13
N ALA A 348 14.44 37.33 -8.87
CA ALA A 348 13.23 37.42 -8.06
C ALA A 348 12.06 36.65 -8.67
N LYS A 349 11.82 36.78 -9.98
CA LYS A 349 10.79 35.99 -10.69
C LYS A 349 11.04 34.48 -10.57
N THR A 350 12.29 34.04 -10.71
CA THR A 350 12.67 32.62 -10.61
C THR A 350 12.41 32.09 -9.20
N TYR A 351 12.78 32.87 -8.18
CA TYR A 351 12.48 32.52 -6.79
C TYR A 351 10.97 32.44 -6.52
N LEU A 352 10.18 33.43 -6.94
CA LEU A 352 8.73 33.42 -6.77
C LEU A 352 8.05 32.28 -7.56
N THR A 353 8.58 31.94 -8.73
CA THR A 353 8.12 30.80 -9.53
C THR A 353 8.43 29.49 -8.81
N PHE A 354 9.62 29.37 -8.21
CA PHE A 354 9.97 28.21 -7.39
C PHE A 354 9.05 28.08 -6.17
N GLU A 355 8.75 29.17 -5.48
CA GLU A 355 7.81 29.17 -4.35
C GLU A 355 6.40 28.76 -4.79
N ALA A 356 5.92 29.27 -5.93
CA ALA A 356 4.63 28.88 -6.51
C ALA A 356 4.61 27.39 -6.92
N ASN A 357 5.70 26.88 -7.51
CA ASN A 357 5.86 25.47 -7.86
C ASN A 357 5.88 24.59 -6.61
N MET A 358 6.55 25.03 -5.54
CA MET A 358 6.57 24.34 -4.25
C MET A 358 5.18 24.30 -3.60
N ALA A 359 4.43 25.40 -3.67
CA ALA A 359 3.05 25.45 -3.17
C ALA A 359 2.13 24.52 -3.98
N ALA A 360 2.24 24.52 -5.31
CA ALA A 360 1.51 23.59 -6.17
C ALA A 360 1.86 22.12 -5.85
N TYR A 361 3.13 21.83 -5.60
CA TYR A 361 3.61 20.53 -5.15
C TYR A 361 2.98 20.10 -3.82
N GLN A 362 3.00 20.98 -2.80
CA GLN A 362 2.39 20.70 -1.51
C GLN A 362 0.89 20.44 -1.63
N ASN A 363 0.21 21.20 -2.49
CA ASN A 363 -1.21 21.00 -2.78
C ASN A 363 -1.47 19.64 -3.44
N LEU A 364 -0.67 19.22 -4.42
CA LEU A 364 -0.80 17.91 -5.07
C LEU A 364 -0.61 16.76 -4.09
N ILE A 365 0.41 16.83 -3.23
CA ILE A 365 0.62 15.83 -2.18
C ILE A 365 -0.56 15.83 -1.21
N THR A 366 -1.01 17.00 -0.77
CA THR A 366 -2.12 17.12 0.19
C THR A 366 -3.41 16.55 -0.40
N GLN A 367 -3.72 16.85 -1.66
CA GLN A 367 -4.87 16.32 -2.37
C GLN A 367 -4.75 14.80 -2.57
N SER A 368 -3.58 14.33 -3.02
CA SER A 368 -3.33 12.89 -3.18
C SER A 368 -3.47 12.14 -1.87
N MET A 369 -2.94 12.70 -0.78
CA MET A 369 -3.11 12.15 0.57
C MET A 369 -4.58 12.16 0.99
N TYR A 370 -5.32 13.24 0.75
CA TYR A 370 -6.74 13.33 1.09
C TYR A 370 -7.59 12.30 0.34
N GLU A 371 -7.34 12.09 -0.95
CA GLU A 371 -8.10 11.14 -1.77
C GLU A 371 -7.72 9.68 -1.50
N LYS A 372 -6.44 9.42 -1.19
CA LYS A 372 -5.88 8.07 -1.08
C LYS A 372 -5.74 7.59 0.36
N GLN A 373 -5.67 8.47 1.36
CA GLN A 373 -5.66 8.08 2.77
C GLN A 373 -7.07 7.69 3.18
N LEU A 374 -7.23 6.46 3.64
CA LEU A 374 -8.49 5.94 4.16
C LEU A 374 -8.72 6.36 5.59
N ASP A 375 -7.69 6.19 6.44
CA ASP A 375 -7.80 6.42 7.88
C ASP A 375 -6.41 6.61 8.50
N SER A 376 -6.37 6.93 9.80
CA SER A 376 -5.16 7.01 10.62
C SER A 376 -5.42 6.63 12.07
N GLY A 377 -4.38 6.12 12.72
CA GLY A 377 -4.38 5.74 14.13
C GLY A 377 -5.48 4.73 14.44
N ARG A 378 -6.35 5.08 15.40
CA ARG A 378 -7.40 4.20 15.91
C ARG A 378 -8.37 3.72 14.82
N GLY A 379 -8.73 4.58 13.87
CA GLY A 379 -9.66 4.22 12.80
C GLY A 379 -9.07 3.18 11.84
N THR A 380 -7.75 3.27 11.56
CA THR A 380 -7.04 2.23 10.80
C THR A 380 -7.14 0.87 11.47
N LEU A 381 -6.91 0.79 12.78
CA LEU A 381 -6.98 -0.48 13.52
C LEU A 381 -8.39 -1.06 13.52
N LEU A 382 -9.43 -0.23 13.70
CA LEU A 382 -10.82 -0.69 13.63
C LEU A 382 -11.17 -1.28 12.27
N HIS A 383 -10.74 -0.62 11.19
CA HIS A 383 -10.94 -1.13 9.84
C HIS A 383 -10.20 -2.46 9.62
N LEU A 384 -8.98 -2.58 10.16
CA LEU A 384 -8.18 -3.79 10.06
C LEU A 384 -8.81 -4.97 10.80
N CYS A 385 -9.31 -4.73 12.01
CA CYS A 385 -10.03 -5.71 12.81
C CYS A 385 -11.28 -6.23 12.09
N ASP A 386 -12.08 -5.35 11.47
CA ASP A 386 -13.23 -5.79 10.68
C ASP A 386 -12.79 -6.55 9.42
N ASP A 387 -11.72 -6.09 8.74
CA ASP A 387 -11.16 -6.78 7.58
C ASP A 387 -10.70 -8.22 7.90
N VAL A 388 -10.02 -8.44 9.04
CA VAL A 388 -9.66 -9.80 9.52
C VAL A 388 -10.94 -10.63 9.59
N ILE A 389 -11.94 -10.19 10.36
CA ILE A 389 -13.17 -10.96 10.57
C ILE A 389 -13.84 -11.28 9.23
N GLN A 390 -13.92 -10.31 8.31
CA GLN A 390 -14.56 -10.55 7.02
C GLN A 390 -13.80 -11.57 6.17
N GLN A 391 -12.46 -11.55 6.12
CA GLN A 391 -11.71 -12.55 5.35
C GLN A 391 -11.85 -13.95 5.97
N GLU A 392 -11.66 -14.02 7.29
CA GLU A 392 -11.74 -15.27 8.05
C GLU A 392 -13.09 -15.97 7.92
N VAL A 393 -14.18 -15.20 7.95
CA VAL A 393 -15.52 -15.73 7.75
C VAL A 393 -15.72 -16.24 6.33
N LYS A 394 -15.20 -15.54 5.31
CA LYS A 394 -15.33 -15.99 3.91
C LYS A 394 -14.60 -17.32 3.69
N GLU A 395 -13.37 -17.43 4.17
CA GLU A 395 -12.55 -18.63 4.06
C GLU A 395 -13.24 -19.83 4.74
N VAL A 396 -13.71 -19.67 5.97
CA VAL A 396 -14.43 -20.73 6.70
C VAL A 396 -15.71 -21.16 5.98
N ILE A 397 -16.50 -20.21 5.45
CA ILE A 397 -17.73 -20.51 4.71
C ILE A 397 -17.42 -21.29 3.43
N ILE A 398 -16.42 -20.86 2.65
CA ILE A 398 -16.03 -21.49 1.38
C ILE A 398 -15.49 -22.90 1.62
N ALA A 399 -14.55 -23.06 2.57
CA ALA A 399 -13.98 -24.36 2.91
C ALA A 399 -15.05 -25.35 3.37
N PHE A 400 -16.00 -24.90 4.22
CA PHE A 400 -17.10 -25.76 4.65
C PHE A 400 -18.02 -26.15 3.50
N PHE A 401 -18.38 -25.19 2.64
CA PHE A 401 -19.24 -25.44 1.48
C PHE A 401 -18.62 -26.48 0.53
N VAL A 402 -17.32 -26.37 0.25
CA VAL A 402 -16.62 -27.33 -0.60
C VAL A 402 -16.60 -28.73 0.03
N LEU A 403 -16.32 -28.86 1.33
CA LEU A 403 -16.37 -30.14 2.03
C LEU A 403 -17.77 -30.76 2.04
N MET A 404 -18.81 -29.93 2.11
CA MET A 404 -20.21 -30.35 2.12
C MET A 404 -20.64 -30.88 0.75
N GLU A 405 -20.35 -30.17 -0.34
CA GLU A 405 -20.78 -30.54 -1.70
C GLU A 405 -19.88 -31.59 -2.36
N GLN A 406 -18.56 -31.50 -2.15
CA GLN A 406 -17.57 -32.34 -2.83
C GLN A 406 -17.01 -33.46 -1.93
N GLY A 407 -17.47 -33.54 -0.68
CA GLY A 407 -17.08 -34.54 0.29
C GLY A 407 -15.65 -34.38 0.80
N LYS A 408 -15.14 -35.48 1.40
CA LYS A 408 -13.86 -35.47 2.10
C LYS A 408 -12.66 -35.13 1.21
N ALA A 409 -11.74 -34.34 1.73
CA ALA A 409 -10.55 -33.86 1.01
C ALA A 409 -9.32 -33.76 1.93
N THR A 410 -8.12 -33.92 1.39
CA THR A 410 -6.88 -33.47 2.08
C THR A 410 -6.79 -31.94 2.10
N SER A 411 -5.91 -31.35 2.92
CA SER A 411 -5.72 -29.88 2.93
C SER A 411 -5.41 -29.35 1.52
N LYS A 412 -4.44 -29.95 0.82
CA LYS A 412 -4.09 -29.57 -0.56
C LYS A 412 -5.22 -29.80 -1.58
N GLU A 413 -5.99 -30.87 -1.45
CA GLU A 413 -7.15 -31.10 -2.31
C GLU A 413 -8.24 -30.05 -2.06
N LEU A 414 -8.46 -29.66 -0.80
CA LEU A 414 -9.46 -28.66 -0.43
C LEU A 414 -9.06 -27.27 -0.91
N ASP A 415 -7.79 -26.91 -0.78
CA ASP A 415 -7.21 -25.66 -1.26
C ASP A 415 -7.53 -25.43 -2.74
N GLN A 416 -7.12 -26.38 -3.59
CA GLN A 416 -7.36 -26.34 -5.02
C GLN A 416 -8.86 -26.21 -5.34
N ARG A 417 -9.72 -26.98 -4.66
CA ARG A 417 -11.17 -26.93 -4.88
C ARG A 417 -11.78 -25.58 -4.48
N CYS A 418 -11.25 -24.92 -3.45
CA CYS A 418 -11.70 -23.60 -3.04
C CYS A 418 -11.28 -22.54 -4.07
N GLU A 419 -10.04 -22.62 -4.58
CA GLU A 419 -9.54 -21.74 -5.64
C GLU A 419 -10.30 -21.94 -6.96
N ASP A 420 -10.58 -23.19 -7.33
CA ASP A 420 -11.38 -23.53 -8.52
C ASP A 420 -12.80 -22.96 -8.39
N LEU A 421 -13.44 -23.12 -7.23
CA LEU A 421 -14.76 -22.53 -6.95
C LEU A 421 -14.74 -21.01 -7.04
N LEU A 422 -13.71 -20.35 -6.48
CA LEU A 422 -13.54 -18.90 -6.54
C LEU A 422 -13.38 -18.40 -7.99
N ARG A 423 -12.65 -19.15 -8.80
CA ARG A 423 -12.41 -18.85 -10.21
C ARG A 423 -13.65 -19.05 -11.07
N GLU A 424 -14.34 -20.18 -10.91
CA GLU A 424 -15.48 -20.56 -11.74
C GLU A 424 -16.73 -19.73 -11.41
N GLU A 425 -17.06 -19.57 -10.13
CA GLU A 425 -18.31 -18.91 -9.71
C GLU A 425 -18.17 -17.39 -9.51
N PHE A 426 -16.97 -16.91 -9.21
CA PHE A 426 -16.74 -15.49 -8.90
C PHE A 426 -15.79 -14.78 -9.86
N GLY A 427 -15.03 -15.51 -10.68
CA GLY A 427 -14.05 -14.94 -11.60
C GLY A 427 -12.79 -14.42 -10.91
N GLU A 428 -12.53 -14.89 -9.69
CA GLU A 428 -11.42 -14.42 -8.86
C GLU A 428 -10.23 -15.39 -8.95
N SER A 429 -9.03 -14.85 -9.15
CA SER A 429 -7.78 -15.60 -9.08
C SER A 429 -7.03 -15.11 -7.84
N CYS A 430 -7.20 -15.84 -6.74
CA CYS A 430 -6.50 -15.60 -5.49
C CYS A 430 -6.06 -16.92 -4.88
N ASN A 431 -5.04 -16.87 -4.04
CA ASN A 431 -4.60 -18.03 -3.26
C ASN A 431 -5.57 -18.25 -2.10
N PHE A 432 -5.89 -19.48 -1.75
CA PHE A 432 -6.77 -19.74 -0.60
C PHE A 432 -5.95 -20.07 0.66
N ASP A 433 -6.35 -19.57 1.84
CA ASP A 433 -5.72 -19.97 3.11
C ASP A 433 -6.50 -21.14 3.72
N VAL A 434 -6.26 -22.33 3.18
CA VAL A 434 -6.96 -23.55 3.59
C VAL A 434 -6.63 -23.96 5.03
N ASP A 435 -5.39 -23.77 5.48
CA ASP A 435 -4.93 -24.31 6.75
C ASP A 435 -5.55 -23.53 7.91
N ASP A 436 -5.64 -22.20 7.79
CA ASP A 436 -6.28 -21.37 8.79
C ASP A 436 -7.80 -21.52 8.80
N ALA A 437 -8.42 -21.75 7.64
CA ALA A 437 -9.83 -22.09 7.53
C ALA A 437 -10.16 -23.43 8.20
N LEU A 438 -9.36 -24.47 7.94
CA LEU A 438 -9.50 -25.80 8.55
C LEU A 438 -9.33 -25.75 10.07
N ALA A 439 -8.33 -25.03 10.57
CA ALA A 439 -8.11 -24.88 12.00
C ALA A 439 -9.33 -24.26 12.71
N LYS A 440 -10.01 -23.30 12.08
CA LYS A 440 -11.24 -22.70 12.61
C LYS A 440 -12.42 -23.66 12.55
N LEU A 441 -12.57 -24.40 11.46
CA LEU A 441 -13.62 -25.42 11.33
C LEU A 441 -13.46 -26.55 12.36
N GLU A 442 -12.23 -26.97 12.66
CA GLU A 442 -11.91 -27.90 13.74
C GLU A 442 -12.22 -27.30 15.11
N LYS A 443 -11.86 -26.03 15.35
CA LYS A 443 -12.17 -25.31 16.60
C LYS A 443 -13.68 -25.14 16.81
N LEU A 444 -14.45 -24.96 15.74
CA LEU A 444 -15.92 -24.98 15.72
C LEU A 444 -16.48 -26.40 15.91
N LYS A 445 -15.65 -27.46 15.81
CA LYS A 445 -16.02 -28.88 15.89
C LYS A 445 -17.01 -29.31 14.81
N VAL A 446 -16.99 -28.64 13.66
CA VAL A 446 -17.87 -28.95 12.52
C VAL A 446 -17.16 -29.76 11.43
N VAL A 447 -15.84 -29.97 11.57
CA VAL A 447 -15.02 -30.82 10.71
C VAL A 447 -14.21 -31.78 11.58
N ASN A 448 -13.99 -32.99 11.08
CA ASN A 448 -13.09 -33.98 11.68
C ASN A 448 -12.02 -34.42 10.68
N LYS A 449 -10.82 -34.70 11.19
CA LYS A 449 -9.70 -35.25 10.41
C LYS A 449 -9.61 -36.77 10.62
N ASP A 450 -9.71 -37.50 9.52
CA ASP A 450 -9.53 -38.96 9.51
C ASP A 450 -8.05 -39.33 9.72
N PRO A 451 -7.74 -40.58 10.14
CA PRO A 451 -6.35 -41.06 10.28
C PRO A 451 -5.53 -40.99 8.98
N THR A 452 -6.20 -40.89 7.82
CA THR A 452 -5.59 -40.75 6.50
C THR A 452 -5.22 -39.29 6.15
N GLY A 453 -5.51 -38.34 7.03
CA GLY A 453 -5.26 -36.91 6.83
C GLY A 453 -6.32 -36.19 6.00
N LYS A 454 -7.47 -36.82 5.73
CA LYS A 454 -8.62 -36.21 5.04
C LYS A 454 -9.58 -35.58 6.03
N TYR A 455 -10.10 -34.42 5.68
CA TYR A 455 -11.09 -33.66 6.42
C TYR A 455 -12.49 -33.98 5.91
N ALA A 456 -13.45 -34.14 6.81
CA ALA A 456 -14.86 -34.32 6.49
C ALA A 456 -15.73 -33.43 7.40
N CYS A 457 -16.71 -32.75 6.84
CA CYS A 457 -17.65 -31.93 7.60
C CYS A 457 -18.82 -32.77 8.16
N VAL A 458 -19.40 -32.31 9.25
CA VAL A 458 -20.69 -32.81 9.74
C VAL A 458 -21.83 -32.23 8.88
N GLY A 459 -23.01 -32.88 8.88
CA GLY A 459 -24.17 -32.34 8.18
C GLY A 459 -24.62 -30.98 8.73
N LEU A 460 -25.22 -30.14 7.88
CA LEU A 460 -25.59 -28.75 8.19
C LEU A 460 -26.39 -28.57 9.49
N ALA A 461 -27.45 -29.37 9.68
CA ALA A 461 -28.26 -29.29 10.90
C ALA A 461 -27.42 -29.57 12.15
N ARG A 462 -26.53 -30.57 12.08
CA ARG A 462 -25.61 -30.90 13.16
C ARG A 462 -24.55 -29.84 13.38
N ALA A 463 -24.02 -29.23 12.31
CA ALA A 463 -23.08 -28.12 12.40
C ALA A 463 -23.72 -26.93 13.14
N ASN A 464 -24.95 -26.58 12.78
CA ASN A 464 -25.72 -25.54 13.46
C ASN A 464 -25.96 -25.87 14.93
N GLU A 465 -26.33 -27.10 15.28
CA GLU A 465 -26.46 -27.53 16.68
C GLU A 465 -25.15 -27.39 17.47
N ILE A 466 -24.02 -27.80 16.88
CA ILE A 466 -22.70 -27.77 17.53
C ILE A 466 -22.27 -26.32 17.81
N ILE A 467 -22.43 -25.41 16.83
CA ILE A 467 -22.08 -24.00 17.02
C ILE A 467 -23.03 -23.34 18.03
N GLY A 468 -24.30 -23.75 18.03
CA GLY A 468 -25.30 -23.29 18.97
C GLY A 468 -25.96 -21.96 18.58
N VAL A 469 -26.82 -21.47 19.47
CA VAL A 469 -27.55 -20.20 19.29
C VAL A 469 -26.62 -19.04 19.59
N THR A 470 -26.59 -18.04 18.71
CA THR A 470 -25.76 -16.84 18.90
C THR A 470 -26.52 -15.75 19.66
N THR A 471 -25.79 -14.82 20.29
CA THR A 471 -26.39 -13.69 21.01
C THR A 471 -27.25 -12.83 20.09
N GLU A 472 -26.89 -12.68 18.81
CA GLU A 472 -27.71 -11.94 17.84
C GLU A 472 -29.06 -12.62 17.60
N GLU A 473 -29.10 -13.94 17.44
CA GLU A 473 -30.36 -14.69 17.29
C GLU A 473 -31.28 -14.48 18.49
N VAL A 474 -30.72 -14.39 19.70
CA VAL A 474 -31.48 -14.10 20.93
C VAL A 474 -32.03 -12.66 20.91
N VAL A 475 -31.22 -11.68 20.49
CA VAL A 475 -31.63 -10.27 20.40
C VAL A 475 -32.70 -10.06 19.35
N LEU A 476 -32.61 -10.71 18.18
CA LEU A 476 -33.63 -10.62 17.15
C LEU A 476 -34.97 -11.17 17.63
N LYS A 477 -34.96 -12.36 18.26
CA LYS A 477 -36.18 -12.95 18.85
C LYS A 477 -36.80 -12.04 19.91
N ALA A 478 -35.99 -11.42 20.76
CA ALA A 478 -36.49 -10.47 21.75
C ALA A 478 -37.15 -9.24 21.10
N LYS A 479 -36.56 -8.69 20.04
CA LYS A 479 -37.15 -7.55 19.30
C LYS A 479 -38.46 -7.91 18.61
N GLU A 480 -38.54 -9.08 17.97
CA GLU A 480 -39.76 -9.58 17.34
C GLU A 480 -40.88 -9.74 18.37
N SER A 481 -40.59 -10.35 19.52
CA SER A 481 -41.57 -10.49 20.61
C SER A 481 -42.06 -9.15 21.20
N THR A 482 -41.28 -8.08 21.05
CA THR A 482 -41.64 -6.73 21.50
C THR A 482 -42.50 -5.98 20.48
N LEU A 483 -42.46 -6.38 19.19
CA LEU A 483 -43.27 -5.80 18.11
C LEU A 483 -44.64 -6.49 17.97
N GLU A 484 -44.76 -7.71 18.49
CA GLU A 484 -46.02 -8.47 18.57
C GLU A 484 -46.87 -8.14 19.81
N CYS A 485 -46.34 -7.33 20.74
CA CYS A 485 -47.05 -6.74 21.88
C CYS A 485 -47.37 -5.27 21.62
#